data_AF-A0AAD4SM42-F1
#
_entry.id   AF-A0AAD4SM42-F1
#
_cell.length_a   1.000
_cell.length_b   1.000
_cell.length_c   1.000
_cell.angle_alpha   90.00
_cell.angle_beta   90.00
_cell.angle_gamma   90.00
#
_symmetry.space_group_name_H-M   'P 1'
#
loop_
_entity.id
_entity.type
_entity.pdbx_description
1 polymer ?
#
loop_
_entity_poly.entity_id
_entity_poly.type
_entity_poly.pdbx_seq_one_letter_code
_entity_poly.pdbx_strand_id
1 'polypeptide(L)'
;MFEISKNAFIPKLVSIGPFHYGDRCYKAMEEHKKRYLLRLLGYTDDSDGFAESQSSSDRKQHVGLGSLVSRMMDLEKTTRECYSETVHNSKSKSFVQMMVMDGCFIIELLCLHRNSISNKDVDDPIFTTRWMLCTLQRDLLMLENQLPFQVLEVLFDLTKLPGQEAYIWLISEKLKVNPNDKYDHMLDVFRTSFLPAIPPPADRVEDSMTDKSSDLLIHCATELQEAGLEFSKSQQPTDLLNIQFDRPSGTLNIPPLRMDDNTVPLFLNFMAYEQCDRDAQPYFSNHFMFLDRLVNTAKDIEILHNNGVINHELGSDKDVAILINRLSREIIYDANSCHLREPMREINLYHNECAKKCHVWFKALKRDYFSSPWTLASLFAAIFLLVLTVCQTFFSAYAYFKPPN
;
A
#
# COMPACT_ATOMS: atom_id res chain seq x y z
N MET A 1 -14.21 -10.75 -6.66
CA MET A 1 -13.26 -9.63 -6.48
C MET A 1 -11.93 -10.26 -6.09
N PHE A 2 -10.99 -10.29 -7.04
CA PHE A 2 -9.63 -10.85 -6.99
C PHE A 2 -9.52 -12.36 -6.69
N GLU A 3 -9.37 -13.19 -7.72
CA GLU A 3 -8.99 -14.62 -7.59
C GLU A 3 -7.60 -14.86 -6.95
N ILE A 4 -6.89 -13.79 -6.58
CA ILE A 4 -5.44 -13.80 -6.40
C ILE A 4 -5.04 -14.17 -4.98
N SER A 5 -5.95 -13.96 -4.01
CA SER A 5 -5.87 -14.53 -2.68
C SER A 5 -7.20 -14.35 -1.97
N LYS A 6 -8.06 -15.38 -1.96
CA LYS A 6 -9.27 -15.36 -1.10
C LYS A 6 -8.92 -15.08 0.36
N ASN A 7 -7.70 -15.44 0.78
CA ASN A 7 -7.19 -15.22 2.12
C ASN A 7 -6.78 -13.76 2.40
N ALA A 8 -6.73 -12.87 1.38
CA ALA A 8 -6.38 -11.46 1.59
C ALA A 8 -7.51 -10.64 2.23
N PHE A 9 -8.75 -11.15 2.17
CA PHE A 9 -9.94 -10.50 2.73
C PHE A 9 -10.44 -11.18 4.01
N ILE A 10 -9.84 -12.30 4.41
CA ILE A 10 -10.25 -13.08 5.57
C ILE A 10 -9.29 -12.77 6.74
N PRO A 11 -9.79 -12.34 7.91
CA PRO A 11 -8.94 -12.08 9.07
C PRO A 11 -8.28 -13.37 9.58
N LYS A 12 -7.09 -13.26 10.19
CA LYS A 12 -6.38 -14.45 10.73
C LYS A 12 -6.51 -14.62 12.25
N LEU A 13 -6.73 -13.53 12.97
CA LEU A 13 -6.71 -13.48 14.44
C LEU A 13 -8.06 -13.02 15.00
N VAL A 14 -8.61 -11.90 14.52
CA VAL A 14 -9.84 -11.31 15.09
C VAL A 14 -10.88 -10.99 14.02
N SER A 15 -12.11 -11.45 14.25
CA SER A 15 -13.28 -10.96 13.52
C SER A 15 -13.78 -9.68 14.17
N ILE A 16 -14.17 -8.70 13.37
CA ILE A 16 -14.72 -7.41 13.77
C ILE A 16 -15.91 -7.14 12.85
N GLY A 17 -17.07 -6.86 13.45
CA GLY A 17 -18.29 -6.65 12.71
C GLY A 17 -18.89 -7.96 12.15
N PRO A 18 -19.86 -7.85 11.23
CA PRO A 18 -20.85 -8.89 11.01
C PRO A 18 -20.43 -10.01 10.06
N PHE A 19 -19.48 -9.78 9.15
CA PHE A 19 -19.19 -10.73 8.07
C PHE A 19 -18.53 -12.03 8.55
N HIS A 20 -17.68 -11.94 9.57
CA HIS A 20 -16.97 -13.10 10.15
C HIS A 20 -17.48 -13.48 11.55
N TYR A 21 -18.58 -12.88 11.98
CA TYR A 21 -19.12 -13.05 13.33
C TYR A 21 -19.56 -14.50 13.60
N GLY A 22 -19.12 -15.05 14.73
CA GLY A 22 -19.49 -16.39 15.17
C GLY A 22 -18.69 -17.52 14.52
N ASP A 23 -17.73 -17.21 13.65
CA ASP A 23 -16.79 -18.22 13.15
C ASP A 23 -15.93 -18.77 14.31
N ARG A 24 -15.78 -20.10 14.33
CA ARG A 24 -15.05 -20.82 15.36
C ARG A 24 -13.57 -20.45 15.39
N CYS A 25 -13.02 -20.01 14.26
CA CYS A 25 -11.61 -19.62 14.14
C CYS A 25 -11.23 -18.45 15.08
N TYR A 26 -12.17 -17.56 15.42
CA TYR A 26 -11.89 -16.34 16.19
C TYR A 26 -12.30 -16.42 17.66
N LYS A 27 -12.78 -17.58 18.13
CA LYS A 27 -13.33 -17.75 19.48
C LYS A 27 -12.35 -17.35 20.60
N ALA A 28 -11.04 -17.57 20.40
CA ALA A 28 -10.02 -17.17 21.38
C ALA A 28 -9.97 -15.65 21.56
N MET A 29 -10.16 -14.88 20.49
CA MET A 29 -10.15 -13.42 20.56
C MET A 29 -11.43 -12.83 21.16
N GLU A 30 -12.55 -13.56 21.14
CA GLU A 30 -13.78 -13.11 21.81
C GLU A 30 -13.59 -12.94 23.33
N GLU A 31 -12.75 -13.77 23.97
CA GLU A 31 -12.41 -13.60 25.39
C GLU A 31 -11.56 -12.35 25.62
N HIS A 32 -10.65 -12.02 24.69
CA HIS A 32 -9.88 -10.77 24.75
C HIS A 32 -10.79 -9.54 24.59
N LYS A 33 -11.75 -9.58 23.66
CA LYS A 33 -12.74 -8.51 23.51
C LYS A 33 -13.56 -8.29 24.79
N LYS A 34 -13.96 -9.39 25.44
CA LYS A 34 -14.67 -9.33 26.73
C LYS A 34 -13.81 -8.70 27.82
N ARG A 35 -12.54 -9.09 27.93
CA ARG A 35 -11.58 -8.49 28.87
C ARG A 35 -11.42 -6.99 28.62
N TYR A 36 -11.36 -6.57 27.36
CA TYR A 36 -11.25 -5.16 26.97
C TYR A 36 -12.51 -4.36 27.32
N LEU A 37 -13.70 -4.91 27.05
CA LEU A 37 -14.97 -4.31 27.48
C LEU A 37 -15.00 -4.11 28.99
N LEU A 38 -14.66 -5.15 29.77
CA LEU A 38 -14.71 -5.08 31.24
C LEU A 38 -13.71 -4.05 31.78
N ARG A 39 -12.50 -3.99 31.21
CA ARG A 39 -11.49 -2.98 31.53
C ARG A 39 -11.96 -1.55 31.24
N LEU A 40 -12.64 -1.34 30.10
CA LEU A 40 -13.21 -0.06 29.70
C LEU A 40 -14.36 0.36 30.63
N LEU A 41 -15.16 -0.60 31.09
CA LEU A 41 -16.21 -0.39 32.10
C LEU A 41 -15.68 -0.20 33.54
N GLY A 42 -14.38 -0.39 33.76
CA GLY A 42 -13.73 -0.17 35.06
C GLY A 42 -13.57 -1.41 35.94
N TYR A 43 -13.90 -2.61 35.45
CA TYR A 43 -13.63 -3.87 36.16
C TYR A 43 -12.15 -4.26 35.97
N THR A 44 -11.49 -4.69 37.04
CA THR A 44 -10.13 -5.23 37.03
C THR A 44 -10.15 -6.74 37.22
N ASP A 45 -9.21 -7.45 36.58
CA ASP A 45 -8.93 -8.86 36.86
C ASP A 45 -8.21 -8.92 38.23
N ASP A 46 -8.97 -9.00 39.32
CA ASP A 46 -8.44 -9.56 40.55
C ASP A 46 -8.67 -11.08 40.49
N SER A 47 -7.61 -11.82 40.78
CA SER A 47 -7.45 -13.26 40.54
C SER A 47 -8.39 -14.20 41.34
N ASP A 48 -9.51 -13.70 41.86
CA ASP A 48 -10.60 -14.49 42.45
C ASP A 48 -11.95 -13.76 42.26
N GLY A 49 -12.41 -13.72 41.01
CA GLY A 49 -13.74 -13.22 40.63
C GLY A 49 -13.78 -11.74 40.28
N PHE A 50 -14.66 -11.38 39.33
CA PHE A 50 -14.94 -10.01 38.92
C PHE A 50 -15.55 -9.21 40.09
N ALA A 51 -14.70 -8.69 40.97
CA ALA A 51 -15.10 -7.78 42.04
C ALA A 51 -15.02 -6.32 41.55
N GLU A 52 -15.98 -5.51 41.98
CA GLU A 52 -15.92 -4.05 41.81
C GLU A 52 -14.72 -3.50 42.59
N SER A 53 -13.79 -2.85 41.89
CA SER A 53 -12.66 -2.20 42.55
C SER A 53 -13.15 -0.91 43.24
N GLN A 54 -13.31 -0.96 44.57
CA GLN A 54 -13.66 0.21 45.40
C GLN A 54 -12.45 1.09 45.77
N SER A 55 -11.28 0.90 45.18
CA SER A 55 -10.08 1.61 45.61
C SER A 55 -9.11 1.93 44.47
N SER A 56 -9.35 3.03 43.77
CA SER A 56 -8.28 3.93 43.31
C SER A 56 -8.86 5.28 42.90
N SER A 57 -8.21 6.34 43.38
CA SER A 57 -8.68 7.71 43.54
C SER A 57 -8.92 8.53 42.27
N ASP A 58 -9.05 7.90 41.10
CA ASP A 58 -9.30 8.57 39.82
C ASP A 58 -10.65 8.11 39.28
N ARG A 59 -11.63 9.01 39.33
CA ARG A 59 -13.02 8.81 38.90
C ARG A 59 -13.09 8.35 37.43
N LYS A 60 -13.01 7.03 37.16
CA LYS A 60 -13.61 6.43 35.97
C LYS A 60 -15.11 6.62 36.10
N GLN A 61 -15.69 7.44 35.23
CA GLN A 61 -17.14 7.57 35.11
C GLN A 61 -17.69 6.16 34.84
N HIS A 62 -18.50 5.64 35.78
CA HIS A 62 -19.10 4.31 35.65
C HIS A 62 -20.15 4.36 34.53
N VAL A 63 -19.73 4.12 33.30
CA VAL A 63 -20.63 3.92 32.17
C VAL A 63 -21.21 2.52 32.33
N GLY A 64 -22.53 2.43 32.51
CA GLY A 64 -23.18 1.12 32.57
C GLY A 64 -23.22 0.48 31.18
N LEU A 65 -22.98 -0.83 31.10
CA LEU A 65 -23.19 -1.62 29.87
C LEU A 65 -24.57 -1.37 29.23
N GLY A 66 -25.60 -1.15 30.06
CA GLY A 66 -26.94 -0.80 29.60
C GLY A 66 -27.01 0.50 28.78
N SER A 67 -26.18 1.49 29.10
CA SER A 67 -26.11 2.74 28.34
C SER A 67 -25.49 2.52 26.95
N LEU A 68 -24.40 1.76 26.87
CA LEU A 68 -23.77 1.38 25.59
C LEU A 68 -24.75 0.62 24.70
N VAL A 69 -25.42 -0.40 25.26
CA VAL A 69 -26.40 -1.21 24.55
C VAL A 69 -27.60 -0.37 24.10
N SER A 70 -28.16 0.48 24.97
CA SER A 70 -29.28 1.34 24.62
C SER A 70 -28.93 2.28 23.48
N ARG A 71 -27.76 2.92 23.54
CA ARG A 71 -27.35 3.86 22.51
C ARG A 71 -27.07 3.15 21.19
N MET A 72 -26.49 1.96 21.23
CA MET A 72 -26.27 1.14 20.03
C MET A 72 -27.60 0.61 19.43
N MET A 73 -28.62 0.33 20.25
CA MET A 73 -29.96 0.00 19.73
C MET A 73 -30.54 1.14 18.88
N ASP A 74 -30.37 2.39 19.31
CA ASP A 74 -30.83 3.56 18.54
C ASP A 74 -30.08 3.73 17.20
N LEU A 75 -28.85 3.24 17.11
CA LEU A 75 -27.99 3.31 15.92
C LEU A 75 -28.10 2.10 15.00
N GLU A 76 -28.81 1.05 15.43
CA GLU A 76 -28.83 -0.24 14.73
C GLU A 76 -29.21 -0.08 13.26
N LYS A 77 -30.27 0.69 12.98
CA LYS A 77 -30.79 0.86 11.63
C LYS A 77 -29.74 1.49 10.71
N THR A 78 -29.19 2.65 11.07
CA THR A 78 -28.20 3.36 10.24
C THR A 78 -26.91 2.57 10.11
N THR A 79 -26.49 1.87 11.16
CA THR A 79 -25.29 1.02 11.13
C THR A 79 -25.44 -0.16 10.17
N ARG A 80 -26.64 -0.76 10.09
CA ARG A 80 -26.93 -1.85 9.15
C ARG A 80 -26.96 -1.39 7.71
N GLU A 81 -27.37 -0.15 7.44
CA GLU A 81 -27.36 0.45 6.11
C GLU A 81 -25.94 0.67 5.56
N CYS A 82 -24.91 0.66 6.42
CA CYS A 82 -23.50 0.70 6.01
C CYS A 82 -22.98 -0.64 5.47
N TYR A 83 -23.72 -1.73 5.62
CA TYR A 83 -23.31 -3.06 5.18
C TYR A 83 -24.15 -3.53 3.98
N SER A 84 -23.58 -4.38 3.14
CA SER A 84 -24.32 -5.05 2.06
C SER A 84 -25.37 -6.03 2.61
N GLU A 85 -26.29 -6.46 1.75
CA GLU A 85 -27.56 -7.10 2.15
C GLU A 85 -27.45 -8.34 3.05
N THR A 86 -26.29 -9.00 3.12
CA THR A 86 -26.04 -10.21 3.91
C THR A 86 -26.21 -9.99 5.43
N VAL A 87 -26.04 -8.77 5.93
CA VAL A 87 -26.07 -8.47 7.38
C VAL A 87 -27.51 -8.31 7.92
N HIS A 88 -28.49 -8.05 7.06
CA HIS A 88 -29.89 -7.80 7.47
C HIS A 88 -30.58 -8.99 8.14
N ASN A 89 -30.07 -10.22 7.96
CA ASN A 89 -30.66 -11.44 8.50
C ASN A 89 -30.29 -11.74 9.96
N SER A 90 -29.37 -10.96 10.56
CA SER A 90 -28.95 -11.15 11.96
C SER A 90 -29.97 -10.59 12.95
N LYS A 91 -30.28 -11.33 14.02
CA LYS A 91 -31.16 -10.86 15.11
C LYS A 91 -30.63 -9.54 15.69
N SER A 92 -31.54 -8.60 15.98
CA SER A 92 -31.19 -7.27 16.52
C SER A 92 -30.31 -7.36 17.77
N LYS A 93 -30.70 -8.18 18.74
CA LYS A 93 -29.92 -8.37 19.98
C LYS A 93 -28.48 -8.82 19.73
N SER A 94 -28.25 -9.78 18.84
CA SER A 94 -26.89 -10.26 18.54
C SER A 94 -26.07 -9.22 17.79
N PHE A 95 -26.70 -8.46 16.89
CA PHE A 95 -26.04 -7.39 16.15
C PHE A 95 -25.58 -6.27 17.09
N VAL A 96 -26.46 -5.78 17.96
CA VAL A 96 -26.12 -4.75 18.95
C VAL A 96 -25.00 -5.23 19.89
N GLN A 97 -25.08 -6.47 20.38
CA GLN A 97 -24.04 -7.04 21.24
C GLN A 97 -22.68 -7.08 20.54
N MET A 98 -22.65 -7.52 19.28
CA MET A 98 -21.44 -7.55 18.46
C MET A 98 -20.83 -6.15 18.30
N MET A 99 -21.63 -5.16 17.91
CA MET A 99 -21.16 -3.78 17.70
C MET A 99 -20.57 -3.18 18.98
N VAL A 100 -21.22 -3.38 20.13
CA VAL A 100 -20.71 -2.89 21.42
C VAL A 100 -19.41 -3.60 21.80
N MET A 101 -19.34 -4.93 21.68
CA MET A 101 -18.14 -5.71 22.02
C MET A 101 -16.95 -5.33 21.15
N ASP A 102 -17.14 -5.32 19.83
CA ASP A 102 -16.08 -5.07 18.85
C ASP A 102 -15.64 -3.59 18.90
N GLY A 103 -16.59 -2.67 19.07
CA GLY A 103 -16.29 -1.25 19.19
C GLY A 103 -15.51 -0.93 20.46
N CYS A 104 -15.91 -1.49 21.62
CA CYS A 104 -15.17 -1.32 22.87
C CYS A 104 -13.77 -1.96 22.80
N PHE A 105 -13.64 -3.10 22.13
CA PHE A 105 -12.35 -3.72 21.89
C PHE A 105 -11.41 -2.79 21.09
N ILE A 106 -11.90 -2.22 19.98
CA ILE A 106 -11.09 -1.28 19.17
C ILE A 106 -10.72 -0.03 19.98
N ILE A 107 -11.66 0.56 20.70
CA ILE A 107 -11.42 1.76 21.52
C ILE A 107 -10.34 1.51 22.57
N GLU A 108 -10.48 0.46 23.38
CA GLU A 108 -9.50 0.15 24.43
C GLU A 108 -8.15 -0.27 23.83
N LEU A 109 -8.15 -0.98 22.71
CA LEU A 109 -6.92 -1.31 21.98
C LEU A 109 -6.14 -0.05 21.56
N LEU A 110 -6.83 0.94 20.99
CA LEU A 110 -6.21 2.21 20.59
C LEU A 110 -5.69 3.00 21.80
N CYS A 111 -6.46 3.02 22.91
CA CYS A 111 -6.03 3.62 24.17
C CYS A 111 -4.74 2.96 24.71
N LEU A 112 -4.68 1.63 24.72
CA LEU A 112 -3.50 0.88 25.16
C LEU A 112 -2.31 1.09 24.22
N HIS A 113 -2.55 1.12 22.91
CA HIS A 113 -1.50 1.37 21.92
C HIS A 113 -0.87 2.75 22.10
N ARG A 114 -1.69 3.78 22.35
CA ARG A 114 -1.21 5.13 22.67
C ARG A 114 -0.36 5.15 23.94
N ASN A 115 -0.80 4.45 25.00
CA ASN A 115 -0.01 4.34 26.23
C ASN A 115 1.33 3.63 25.99
N SER A 116 1.34 2.55 25.21
CA SER A 116 2.54 1.80 24.84
C SER A 116 3.54 2.67 24.06
N ILE A 117 3.08 3.44 23.07
CA ILE A 117 3.92 4.40 22.33
C ILE A 117 4.46 5.50 23.26
N SER A 118 3.70 5.90 24.28
CA SER A 118 4.12 6.91 25.27
C SER A 118 5.08 6.36 26.33
N ASN A 119 5.66 5.17 26.11
CA ASN A 119 6.54 4.46 27.05
C ASN A 119 5.92 4.21 28.44
N LYS A 120 4.59 4.12 28.52
CA LYS A 120 3.93 3.61 29.73
C LYS A 120 3.94 2.10 29.69
N ASP A 121 4.11 1.48 30.85
CA ASP A 121 4.05 0.02 30.96
C ASP A 121 2.63 -0.47 30.62
N VAL A 122 2.55 -1.39 29.65
CA VAL A 122 1.29 -1.98 29.20
C VAL A 122 1.42 -3.48 29.34
N ASP A 123 0.97 -3.99 30.48
CA ASP A 123 0.86 -5.42 30.74
C ASP A 123 -0.39 -5.97 30.05
N ASP A 124 -0.25 -6.28 28.76
CA ASP A 124 -1.27 -6.96 27.98
C ASP A 124 -0.65 -7.97 27.00
N PRO A 125 -1.18 -9.20 26.92
CA PRO A 125 -0.70 -10.22 26.00
C PRO A 125 -0.54 -9.74 24.54
N ILE A 126 -1.48 -8.91 24.05
CA ILE A 126 -1.50 -8.41 22.66
C ILE A 126 -0.25 -7.58 22.35
N PHE A 127 0.23 -6.79 23.32
CA PHE A 127 1.39 -5.90 23.15
C PHE A 127 2.71 -6.58 23.52
N THR A 128 2.68 -7.59 24.39
CA THR A 128 3.87 -8.36 24.78
C THR A 128 4.24 -9.46 23.77
N THR A 129 3.26 -9.98 23.02
CA THR A 129 3.47 -11.05 22.06
C THR A 129 3.79 -10.51 20.67
N ARG A 130 5.02 -10.73 20.20
CA ARG A 130 5.58 -10.13 18.96
C ARG A 130 4.70 -10.22 17.72
N TRP A 131 4.00 -11.34 17.51
CA TRP A 131 3.22 -11.58 16.29
C TRP A 131 1.76 -11.11 16.39
N MET A 132 1.22 -10.88 17.60
CA MET A 132 -0.20 -10.58 17.77
C MET A 132 -0.54 -9.19 17.27
N LEU A 133 0.23 -8.17 17.65
CA LEU A 133 -0.05 -6.79 17.25
C LEU A 133 -0.01 -6.60 15.73
N CYS A 134 0.99 -7.14 15.04
CA CYS A 134 1.08 -6.99 13.57
C CYS A 134 -0.03 -7.78 12.85
N THR A 135 -0.43 -8.94 13.36
CA THR A 135 -1.56 -9.70 12.81
C THR A 135 -2.88 -8.97 13.04
N LEU A 136 -3.05 -8.37 14.22
CA LEU A 136 -4.20 -7.58 14.59
C LEU A 136 -4.33 -6.32 13.73
N GLN A 137 -3.24 -5.58 13.52
CA GLN A 137 -3.19 -4.43 12.61
C GLN A 137 -3.62 -4.81 11.20
N ARG A 138 -3.15 -5.96 10.68
CA ARG A 138 -3.58 -6.46 9.37
C ARG A 138 -5.08 -6.72 9.34
N ASP A 139 -5.62 -7.42 10.33
CA ASP A 139 -7.05 -7.76 10.39
C ASP A 139 -7.94 -6.52 10.54
N LEU A 140 -7.52 -5.52 11.32
CA LEU A 140 -8.24 -4.26 11.50
C LEU A 140 -8.28 -3.38 10.24
N LEU A 141 -7.45 -3.68 9.24
CA LEU A 141 -7.39 -2.99 7.95
C LEU A 141 -7.96 -3.85 6.81
N MET A 142 -8.75 -4.89 7.12
CA MET A 142 -9.49 -5.65 6.10
C MET A 142 -10.88 -5.09 5.88
N LEU A 143 -11.30 -4.96 4.63
CA LEU A 143 -12.58 -4.37 4.22
C LEU A 143 -13.79 -5.12 4.80
N GLU A 144 -13.75 -6.45 4.81
CA GLU A 144 -14.81 -7.30 5.40
C GLU A 144 -14.74 -7.36 6.95
N ASN A 145 -13.81 -6.64 7.57
CA ASN A 145 -13.55 -6.68 9.02
C ASN A 145 -13.60 -5.28 9.65
N GLN A 146 -14.56 -4.46 9.22
CA GLN A 146 -14.71 -3.06 9.62
C GLN A 146 -15.97 -2.80 10.46
N LEU A 147 -15.90 -1.78 11.31
CA LEU A 147 -17.06 -1.12 11.92
C LEU A 147 -17.22 0.29 11.33
N PRO A 148 -18.46 0.73 11.06
CA PRO A 148 -18.75 2.12 10.78
C PRO A 148 -18.26 3.00 11.91
N PHE A 149 -17.55 4.07 11.59
CA PHE A 149 -16.97 4.98 12.56
C PHE A 149 -17.98 5.65 13.48
N GLN A 150 -19.21 5.84 13.01
CA GLN A 150 -20.32 6.31 13.86
C GLN A 150 -20.51 5.43 15.11
N VAL A 151 -20.25 4.13 15.02
CA VAL A 151 -20.28 3.21 16.17
C VAL A 151 -19.16 3.54 17.15
N LEU A 152 -17.94 3.72 16.65
CA LEU A 152 -16.77 4.04 17.48
C LEU A 152 -16.90 5.41 18.14
N GLU A 153 -17.39 6.41 17.42
CA GLU A 153 -17.67 7.76 17.94
C GLU A 153 -18.56 7.73 19.16
N VAL A 154 -19.71 7.07 19.00
CA VAL A 154 -20.74 7.03 20.02
C VAL A 154 -20.28 6.25 21.24
N LEU A 155 -19.65 5.09 21.04
CA LEU A 155 -19.14 4.29 22.16
C LEU A 155 -18.02 5.04 22.87
N PHE A 156 -17.12 5.68 22.12
CA PHE A 156 -16.02 6.45 22.68
C PHE A 156 -16.53 7.65 23.48
N ASP A 157 -17.51 8.41 22.97
CA ASP A 157 -18.09 9.54 23.67
C ASP A 157 -18.73 9.17 25.01
N LEU A 158 -19.25 7.95 25.10
CA LEU A 158 -19.76 7.40 26.36
C LEU A 158 -18.63 7.00 27.30
N THR A 159 -17.55 6.38 26.79
CA THR A 159 -16.49 5.79 27.62
C THR A 159 -15.29 6.70 27.89
N LYS A 160 -15.17 7.84 27.20
CA LYS A 160 -14.02 8.73 27.30
C LYS A 160 -13.91 9.36 28.69
N LEU A 161 -12.67 9.56 29.13
CA LEU A 161 -12.39 10.29 30.35
C LEU A 161 -12.52 11.82 30.13
N PRO A 162 -12.86 12.60 31.16
CA PRO A 162 -12.88 14.05 31.07
C PRO A 162 -11.54 14.60 30.54
N GLY A 163 -11.61 15.43 29.50
CA GLY A 163 -10.43 16.01 28.85
C GLY A 163 -9.85 15.21 27.68
N GLN A 164 -10.41 14.04 27.35
CA GLN A 164 -10.08 13.34 26.11
C GLN A 164 -10.82 13.97 24.92
N GLU A 165 -10.08 14.24 23.84
CA GLU A 165 -10.60 14.69 22.54
C GLU A 165 -11.28 13.55 21.78
N ALA A 166 -11.80 13.79 20.57
CA ALA A 166 -12.49 12.80 19.76
C ALA A 166 -11.65 11.51 19.51
N TYR A 167 -12.32 10.36 19.36
CA TYR A 167 -11.67 9.06 19.14
C TYR A 167 -10.65 9.06 17.99
N ILE A 168 -10.87 9.88 16.95
CA ILE A 168 -9.99 10.00 15.79
C ILE A 168 -8.57 10.42 16.19
N TRP A 169 -8.42 11.16 17.29
CA TRP A 169 -7.12 11.53 17.85
C TRP A 169 -6.29 10.36 18.37
N LEU A 170 -6.93 9.23 18.69
CA LEU A 170 -6.21 8.00 19.02
C LEU A 170 -5.51 7.39 17.80
N ILE A 171 -5.94 7.77 16.59
CA ILE A 171 -5.47 7.23 15.32
C ILE A 171 -4.61 8.27 14.57
N SER A 172 -4.96 9.56 14.65
CA SER A 172 -4.40 10.63 13.81
C SER A 172 -3.01 11.11 14.21
N GLU A 173 -2.55 10.91 15.45
CA GLU A 173 -1.29 11.52 15.95
C GLU A 173 -0.06 11.17 15.08
N LYS A 174 -0.09 10.05 14.36
CA LYS A 174 0.96 9.63 13.41
C LYS A 174 0.53 9.58 11.95
N LEU A 175 -0.75 9.82 11.65
CA LEU A 175 -1.29 9.76 10.30
C LEU A 175 -1.49 11.18 9.75
N LYS A 176 -1.22 11.39 8.46
CA LYS A 176 -1.47 12.67 7.79
C LYS A 176 -2.97 12.83 7.46
N VAL A 177 -3.83 12.83 8.47
CA VAL A 177 -5.30 12.89 8.34
C VAL A 177 -5.86 14.07 9.11
N ASN A 178 -6.98 14.64 8.63
CA ASN A 178 -7.66 15.74 9.30
C ASN A 178 -8.73 15.17 10.25
N PRO A 179 -8.62 15.37 11.58
CA PRO A 179 -9.61 14.91 12.56
C PRO A 179 -11.05 15.37 12.31
N ASN A 180 -11.23 16.45 11.53
CA ASN A 180 -12.54 17.03 11.27
C ASN A 180 -13.21 16.50 9.99
N ASP A 181 -12.49 15.70 9.19
CA ASP A 181 -13.08 15.07 8.01
C ASP A 181 -13.95 13.87 8.44
N LYS A 182 -14.89 13.50 7.58
CA LYS A 182 -15.72 12.31 7.78
C LYS A 182 -15.03 11.11 7.17
N TYR A 183 -14.94 10.02 7.93
CA TYR A 183 -14.40 8.74 7.50
C TYR A 183 -15.43 7.64 7.73
N ASP A 184 -15.46 6.65 6.84
CA ASP A 184 -16.44 5.56 6.95
C ASP A 184 -16.00 4.50 7.98
N HIS A 185 -14.73 4.12 7.94
CA HIS A 185 -14.14 3.08 8.80
C HIS A 185 -12.60 3.19 8.85
N MET A 186 -11.95 2.30 9.61
CA MET A 186 -10.50 2.37 9.89
C MET A 186 -9.64 2.23 8.63
N LEU A 187 -10.02 1.33 7.73
CA LEU A 187 -9.34 1.18 6.44
C LEU A 187 -9.37 2.48 5.60
N ASP A 188 -10.47 3.24 5.61
CA ASP A 188 -10.57 4.48 4.85
C ASP A 188 -9.70 5.60 5.46
N VAL A 189 -9.64 5.72 6.80
CA VAL A 189 -8.67 6.64 7.44
C VAL A 189 -7.25 6.33 7.04
N PHE A 190 -6.87 5.05 7.13
CA PHE A 190 -5.50 4.65 6.86
C PHE A 190 -5.15 4.87 5.38
N ARG A 191 -6.07 4.57 4.46
CA ARG A 191 -5.94 4.90 3.03
C ARG A 191 -5.81 6.41 2.82
N THR A 192 -6.67 7.19 3.47
CA THR A 192 -6.71 8.65 3.34
C THR A 192 -5.42 9.31 3.82
N SER A 193 -4.72 8.69 4.78
CA SER A 193 -3.42 9.19 5.27
C SER A 193 -2.32 9.26 4.21
N PHE A 194 -2.48 8.57 3.07
CA PHE A 194 -1.54 8.60 1.94
C PHE A 194 -1.88 9.67 0.90
N LEU A 195 -3.08 10.25 0.92
CA LEU A 195 -3.55 11.18 -0.12
C LEU A 195 -2.85 12.54 -0.12
N PRO A 196 -2.40 13.12 1.00
CA PRO A 196 -1.65 14.39 0.99
C PRO A 196 -0.35 14.35 0.19
N ALA A 197 0.17 13.15 -0.11
CA ALA A 197 1.35 12.96 -0.94
C ALA A 197 1.10 13.22 -2.43
N ILE A 198 -0.16 13.22 -2.87
CA ILE A 198 -0.51 13.37 -4.28
C ILE A 198 -0.26 14.82 -4.69
N PRO A 199 0.54 15.07 -5.75
CA PRO A 199 0.73 16.41 -6.27
C PRO A 199 -0.62 17.02 -6.68
N PRO A 200 -0.87 18.31 -6.39
CA PRO A 200 -2.06 18.97 -6.90
C PRO A 200 -2.06 18.88 -8.43
N PRO A 201 -3.24 18.67 -9.05
CA PRO A 201 -3.33 18.66 -10.50
C PRO A 201 -2.81 20.01 -11.02
N ALA A 202 -1.85 19.96 -11.95
CA ALA A 202 -1.39 21.16 -12.65
C ALA A 202 -2.60 21.85 -13.32
N ASP A 203 -2.59 23.19 -13.39
CA ASP A 203 -3.66 23.97 -14.00
C ASP A 203 -4.04 23.36 -15.36
N ARG A 204 -5.29 22.90 -15.46
CA ARG A 204 -5.80 22.18 -16.63
C ARG A 204 -5.73 23.11 -17.84
N VAL A 205 -4.79 22.86 -18.75
CA VAL A 205 -4.97 23.29 -20.13
C VAL A 205 -5.99 22.31 -20.72
N GLU A 206 -7.20 22.81 -21.02
CA GLU A 206 -8.21 22.06 -21.75
C GLU A 206 -7.66 21.71 -23.14
N ASP A 207 -6.98 20.57 -23.25
CA ASP A 207 -6.51 20.07 -24.53
C ASP A 207 -7.58 19.17 -25.16
N SER A 208 -7.74 19.34 -26.47
CA SER A 208 -8.90 18.86 -27.23
C SER A 208 -8.98 17.33 -27.36
N MET A 209 -10.21 16.86 -27.56
CA MET A 209 -10.70 15.48 -27.54
C MET A 209 -10.17 14.56 -28.67
N THR A 210 -8.85 14.41 -28.85
CA THR A 210 -8.31 13.45 -29.82
C THR A 210 -7.30 12.48 -29.20
N ASP A 211 -7.70 11.20 -29.19
CA ASP A 211 -6.96 9.96 -28.91
C ASP A 211 -6.45 9.73 -27.47
N LYS A 212 -7.41 9.65 -26.51
CA LYS A 212 -7.13 9.58 -25.06
C LYS A 212 -6.55 8.26 -24.55
N SER A 213 -6.49 7.18 -25.34
CA SER A 213 -6.12 5.83 -24.85
C SER A 213 -4.65 5.48 -25.08
N SER A 214 -4.01 6.04 -26.10
CA SER A 214 -2.59 5.81 -26.41
C SER A 214 -1.65 6.55 -25.45
N ASP A 215 -2.07 7.72 -24.95
CA ASP A 215 -1.32 8.51 -23.95
C ASP A 215 -1.14 7.80 -22.59
N LEU A 216 -1.98 6.81 -22.29
CA LEU A 216 -1.97 6.06 -21.03
C LEU A 216 -1.18 4.73 -21.12
N LEU A 217 -0.62 4.38 -22.27
CA LEU A 217 0.21 3.18 -22.42
C LEU A 217 1.65 3.54 -22.05
N ILE A 218 2.17 3.01 -20.96
CA ILE A 218 3.59 3.15 -20.61
C ILE A 218 4.35 1.91 -21.06
N HIS A 219 5.59 2.12 -21.48
CA HIS A 219 6.57 1.08 -21.73
C HIS A 219 7.04 0.42 -20.43
N CYS A 220 7.45 -0.85 -20.48
CA CYS A 220 7.94 -1.52 -19.26
C CYS A 220 9.29 -0.97 -18.81
N ALA A 221 9.70 -1.29 -17.57
CA ALA A 221 10.90 -0.73 -16.97
C ALA A 221 12.16 -0.97 -17.83
N THR A 222 12.26 -2.16 -18.44
CA THR A 222 13.35 -2.50 -19.36
C THR A 222 13.39 -1.59 -20.57
N GLU A 223 12.26 -1.42 -21.27
CA GLU A 223 12.15 -0.57 -22.46
C GLU A 223 12.43 0.91 -22.15
N LEU A 224 11.96 1.39 -20.99
CA LEU A 224 12.23 2.74 -20.54
C LEU A 224 13.72 2.95 -20.21
N GLN A 225 14.35 2.01 -19.51
CA GLN A 225 15.77 2.06 -19.19
C GLN A 225 16.63 2.03 -20.48
N GLU A 226 16.27 1.21 -21.45
CA GLU A 226 16.94 1.16 -22.76
C GLU A 226 16.78 2.46 -23.55
N ALA A 227 15.67 3.19 -23.37
CA ALA A 227 15.47 4.52 -23.94
C ALA A 227 16.21 5.64 -23.20
N GLY A 228 16.98 5.31 -22.15
CA GLY A 228 17.78 6.25 -21.37
C GLY A 228 17.05 6.89 -20.18
N LEU A 229 15.89 6.35 -19.78
CA LEU A 229 15.19 6.79 -18.57
C LEU A 229 15.82 6.13 -17.33
N GLU A 230 16.04 6.91 -16.29
CA GLU A 230 16.57 6.43 -15.02
C GLU A 230 15.46 6.26 -13.99
N PHE A 231 15.55 5.20 -13.17
CA PHE A 231 14.62 4.97 -12.07
C PHE A 231 15.26 5.38 -10.76
N SER A 232 14.52 6.08 -9.91
CA SER A 232 14.98 6.45 -8.58
C SER A 232 13.87 6.26 -7.56
N LYS A 233 14.26 5.90 -6.34
CA LYS A 233 13.34 5.93 -5.20
C LYS A 233 13.12 7.37 -4.73
N SER A 234 11.89 7.70 -4.34
CA SER A 234 11.63 8.96 -3.63
C SER A 234 12.31 8.96 -2.26
N GLN A 235 12.72 10.14 -1.77
CA GLN A 235 13.37 10.29 -0.46
C GLN A 235 12.37 10.23 0.71
N GLN A 236 11.06 10.36 0.44
CA GLN A 236 10.00 10.32 1.45
C GLN A 236 9.22 9.00 1.34
N PRO A 237 9.58 7.97 2.12
CA PRO A 237 8.97 6.64 2.01
C PRO A 237 7.50 6.59 2.46
N THR A 238 7.01 7.60 3.18
CA THR A 238 5.61 7.69 3.64
C THR A 238 4.62 8.06 2.54
N ASP A 239 5.13 8.48 1.38
CA ASP A 239 4.36 9.16 0.35
C ASP A 239 4.13 8.23 -0.84
N LEU A 240 3.49 7.07 -0.59
CA LEU A 240 3.35 5.95 -1.53
C LEU A 240 2.73 6.32 -2.89
N LEU A 241 1.94 7.39 -2.95
CA LEU A 241 1.21 7.82 -4.15
C LEU A 241 1.92 8.93 -4.94
N ASN A 242 3.08 9.40 -4.49
CA ASN A 242 3.80 10.51 -5.12
C ASN A 242 4.77 10.04 -6.23
N ILE A 243 4.26 9.76 -7.42
CA ILE A 243 5.08 9.44 -8.60
C ILE A 243 5.35 10.72 -9.40
N GLN A 244 6.64 11.00 -9.67
CA GLN A 244 7.07 12.21 -10.38
C GLN A 244 8.09 11.89 -11.45
N PHE A 245 7.93 12.50 -12.62
CA PHE A 245 8.90 12.41 -13.70
C PHE A 245 9.65 13.74 -13.86
N ASP A 246 10.96 13.70 -13.66
CA ASP A 246 11.86 14.84 -13.87
C ASP A 246 12.36 14.83 -15.32
N ARG A 247 11.62 15.48 -16.21
CA ARG A 247 11.89 15.51 -17.64
C ARG A 247 13.30 16.01 -18.01
N PRO A 248 13.88 17.06 -17.36
CA PRO A 248 15.26 17.49 -17.59
C PRO A 248 16.32 16.40 -17.37
N SER A 249 16.23 15.63 -16.29
CA SER A 249 17.18 14.55 -16.01
C SER A 249 16.81 13.24 -16.71
N GLY A 250 15.55 13.06 -17.11
CA GLY A 250 15.04 11.78 -17.58
C GLY A 250 14.83 10.78 -16.44
N THR A 251 14.59 11.26 -15.22
CA THR A 251 14.47 10.40 -14.03
C THR A 251 13.02 10.24 -13.61
N LEU A 252 12.58 9.00 -13.46
CA LEU A 252 11.28 8.64 -12.88
C LEU A 252 11.44 8.29 -11.41
N ASN A 253 10.94 9.19 -10.56
CA ASN A 253 10.92 9.04 -9.12
C ASN A 253 9.65 8.29 -8.70
N ILE A 254 9.83 7.09 -8.14
CA ILE A 254 8.73 6.26 -7.63
C ILE A 254 8.95 6.04 -6.12
N PRO A 255 7.93 6.21 -5.26
CA PRO A 255 8.04 5.91 -3.85
C PRO A 255 8.41 4.44 -3.61
N PRO A 256 9.30 4.15 -2.65
CA PRO A 256 9.70 2.77 -2.35
C PRO A 256 8.50 1.96 -1.85
N LEU A 257 8.18 0.88 -2.56
CA LEU A 257 7.08 -0.03 -2.23
C LEU A 257 7.65 -1.32 -1.62
N ARG A 258 7.22 -1.64 -0.39
CA ARG A 258 7.53 -2.93 0.24
C ARG A 258 6.42 -3.93 -0.03
N MET A 259 6.76 -5.08 -0.62
CA MET A 259 5.82 -6.17 -0.91
C MET A 259 6.15 -7.40 -0.05
N ASP A 260 5.29 -7.70 0.92
CA ASP A 260 5.38 -8.86 1.80
C ASP A 260 3.99 -9.44 2.12
N ASP A 261 3.95 -10.51 2.93
CA ASP A 261 2.73 -11.22 3.33
C ASP A 261 1.70 -10.36 4.09
N ASN A 262 2.07 -9.16 4.56
CA ASN A 262 1.19 -8.24 5.27
C ASN A 262 0.80 -7.03 4.40
N THR A 263 1.71 -6.49 3.59
CA THR A 263 1.42 -5.32 2.74
C THR A 263 0.57 -5.66 1.53
N VAL A 264 0.74 -6.84 0.93
CA VAL A 264 -0.04 -7.25 -0.24
C VAL A 264 -1.54 -7.33 0.06
N PRO A 265 -2.00 -7.98 1.16
CA PRO A 265 -3.41 -7.92 1.57
C PRO A 265 -3.90 -6.50 1.82
N LEU A 266 -3.09 -5.63 2.43
CA LEU A 266 -3.47 -4.24 2.69
C LEU A 266 -3.77 -3.50 1.38
N PHE A 267 -2.88 -3.58 0.38
CA PHE A 267 -3.11 -2.93 -0.91
C PHE A 267 -4.34 -3.48 -1.64
N LEU A 268 -4.58 -4.79 -1.56
CA LEU A 268 -5.80 -5.40 -2.08
C LEU A 268 -7.07 -4.85 -1.41
N ASN A 269 -7.04 -4.62 -0.10
CA ASN A 269 -8.17 -4.04 0.62
C ASN A 269 -8.38 -2.57 0.28
N PHE A 270 -7.32 -1.78 0.06
CA PHE A 270 -7.45 -0.41 -0.46
C PHE A 270 -8.12 -0.38 -1.84
N MET A 271 -7.63 -1.20 -2.77
CA MET A 271 -8.21 -1.26 -4.11
C MET A 271 -9.65 -1.79 -4.08
N ALA A 272 -9.95 -2.80 -3.26
CA ALA A 272 -11.31 -3.29 -3.10
C ALA A 272 -12.27 -2.22 -2.57
N TYR A 273 -11.82 -1.42 -1.59
CA TYR A 273 -12.61 -0.28 -1.09
C TYR A 273 -12.87 0.74 -2.20
N GLU A 274 -11.84 1.16 -2.93
CA GLU A 274 -11.95 2.11 -4.06
C GLU A 274 -12.87 1.61 -5.19
N GLN A 275 -12.99 0.29 -5.37
CA GLN A 275 -13.84 -0.30 -6.41
C GLN A 275 -15.29 -0.53 -5.95
N CYS A 276 -15.53 -0.65 -4.64
CA CYS A 276 -16.85 -0.87 -4.06
C CYS A 276 -17.57 0.43 -3.71
N ASP A 277 -16.82 1.48 -3.37
CA ASP A 277 -17.35 2.77 -2.96
C ASP A 277 -17.37 3.76 -4.13
N ARG A 278 -18.52 4.39 -4.37
CA ARG A 278 -18.71 5.34 -5.47
C ARG A 278 -17.98 6.67 -5.24
N ASP A 279 -17.87 7.08 -3.98
CA ASP A 279 -17.31 8.37 -3.59
C ASP A 279 -15.78 8.27 -3.39
N ALA A 280 -15.26 7.06 -3.20
CA ALA A 280 -13.83 6.79 -3.10
C ALA A 280 -13.09 7.04 -4.43
N GLN A 281 -12.03 7.84 -4.37
CA GLN A 281 -11.16 8.11 -5.51
C GLN A 281 -10.18 6.94 -5.75
N PRO A 282 -9.94 6.50 -6.99
CA PRO A 282 -9.20 5.28 -7.31
C PRO A 282 -7.67 5.46 -7.29
N TYR A 283 -7.11 6.05 -6.23
CA TYR A 283 -5.69 6.40 -6.19
C TYR A 283 -4.76 5.19 -6.10
N PHE A 284 -5.04 4.22 -5.22
CA PHE A 284 -4.27 2.98 -5.15
C PHE A 284 -4.50 2.11 -6.39
N SER A 285 -5.72 2.08 -6.90
CA SER A 285 -6.07 1.40 -8.16
C SER A 285 -5.25 1.94 -9.33
N ASN A 286 -5.16 3.27 -9.48
CA ASN A 286 -4.33 3.93 -10.48
C ASN A 286 -2.83 3.66 -10.27
N HIS A 287 -2.36 3.60 -9.01
CA HIS A 287 -0.97 3.29 -8.70
C HIS A 287 -0.58 1.88 -9.13
N PHE A 288 -1.40 0.88 -8.79
CA PHE A 288 -1.14 -0.51 -9.20
C PHE A 288 -1.36 -0.73 -10.70
N MET A 289 -2.26 0.02 -11.35
CA MET A 289 -2.34 0.09 -12.81
C MET A 289 -1.00 0.53 -13.41
N PHE A 290 -0.42 1.62 -12.89
CA PHE A 290 0.86 2.14 -13.35
C PHE A 290 1.98 1.11 -13.18
N LEU A 291 2.05 0.45 -12.02
CA LEU A 291 3.03 -0.61 -11.77
C LEU A 291 2.86 -1.81 -12.69
N ASP A 292 1.62 -2.23 -12.97
CA ASP A 292 1.32 -3.30 -13.92
C ASP A 292 1.82 -2.97 -15.33
N ARG A 293 1.67 -1.72 -15.78
CA ARG A 293 2.24 -1.29 -17.08
C ARG A 293 3.77 -1.27 -17.06
N LEU A 294 4.36 -0.93 -15.92
CA LEU A 294 5.81 -0.86 -15.78
C LEU A 294 6.47 -2.25 -15.66
N VAL A 295 5.73 -3.26 -15.21
CA VAL A 295 6.25 -4.58 -14.85
C VAL A 295 5.63 -5.68 -15.70
N ASN A 296 6.34 -6.14 -16.73
CA ASN A 296 5.92 -7.29 -17.54
C ASN A 296 6.65 -8.57 -17.15
N THR A 297 7.90 -8.46 -16.71
CA THR A 297 8.82 -9.59 -16.50
C THR A 297 9.58 -9.48 -15.19
N ALA A 298 10.26 -10.57 -14.80
CA ALA A 298 11.18 -10.56 -13.66
C ALA A 298 12.34 -9.56 -13.85
N LYS A 299 12.73 -9.26 -15.11
CA LYS A 299 13.77 -8.28 -15.40
C LYS A 299 13.34 -6.86 -15.06
N ASP A 300 12.08 -6.53 -15.28
CA ASP A 300 11.52 -5.24 -14.90
C ASP A 300 11.53 -5.06 -13.38
N ILE A 301 11.18 -6.12 -12.62
CA ILE A 301 11.31 -6.12 -11.16
C ILE A 301 12.77 -5.97 -10.73
N GLU A 302 13.71 -6.68 -11.36
CA GLU A 302 15.13 -6.58 -11.06
C GLU A 302 15.63 -5.13 -11.18
N ILE A 303 15.21 -4.41 -12.24
CA ILE A 303 15.54 -2.99 -12.44
C ILE A 303 14.97 -2.13 -11.31
N LEU A 304 13.68 -2.30 -10.99
CA LEU A 304 13.04 -1.51 -9.93
C LEU A 304 13.60 -1.83 -8.54
N HIS A 305 13.95 -3.08 -8.29
CA HIS A 305 14.57 -3.53 -7.04
C HIS A 305 15.98 -2.98 -6.87
N ASN A 306 16.81 -3.02 -7.92
CA ASN A 306 18.16 -2.46 -7.89
C ASN A 306 18.18 -0.94 -7.65
N ASN A 307 17.11 -0.22 -8.06
CA ASN A 307 16.93 1.20 -7.79
C ASN A 307 16.20 1.49 -6.47
N GLY A 308 15.88 0.46 -5.68
CA GLY A 308 15.22 0.55 -4.39
C GLY A 308 13.75 0.97 -4.46
N VAL A 309 13.13 0.92 -5.64
CA VAL A 309 11.72 1.25 -5.89
C VAL A 309 10.81 0.12 -5.40
N ILE A 310 11.14 -1.15 -5.68
CA ILE A 310 10.39 -2.31 -5.17
C ILE A 310 11.31 -3.13 -4.27
N ASN A 311 10.92 -3.29 -3.01
CA ASN A 311 11.60 -4.18 -2.07
C ASN A 311 10.64 -5.31 -1.71
N HIS A 312 11.03 -6.58 -1.81
CA HIS A 312 10.11 -7.68 -1.58
C HIS A 312 10.69 -8.83 -0.76
N GLU A 313 9.80 -9.56 -0.09
CA GLU A 313 10.10 -10.78 0.68
C GLU A 313 9.22 -11.95 0.17
N LEU A 314 8.96 -11.99 -1.14
CA LEU A 314 8.00 -12.92 -1.76
C LEU A 314 8.66 -14.09 -2.51
N GLY A 315 9.96 -14.30 -2.28
CA GLY A 315 10.72 -15.44 -2.80
C GLY A 315 11.51 -15.14 -4.07
N SER A 316 10.90 -14.58 -5.11
CA SER A 316 11.61 -14.23 -6.35
C SER A 316 11.01 -13.04 -7.10
N ASP A 317 11.85 -12.34 -7.88
CA ASP A 317 11.41 -11.24 -8.77
C ASP A 317 10.33 -11.68 -9.76
N LYS A 318 10.34 -12.96 -10.15
CA LYS A 318 9.31 -13.56 -11.01
C LYS A 318 7.97 -13.64 -10.30
N ASP A 319 7.95 -14.03 -9.03
CA ASP A 319 6.72 -14.13 -8.25
C ASP A 319 6.10 -12.75 -8.01
N VAL A 320 6.93 -11.73 -7.80
CA VAL A 320 6.49 -10.33 -7.70
C VAL A 320 5.90 -9.83 -9.02
N ALA A 321 6.59 -10.09 -10.15
CA ALA A 321 6.08 -9.71 -11.47
C ALA A 321 4.71 -10.35 -11.74
N ILE A 322 4.55 -11.65 -11.43
CA ILE A 322 3.27 -12.34 -11.55
C ILE A 322 2.22 -11.73 -10.61
N LEU A 323 2.60 -11.40 -9.38
CA LEU A 323 1.69 -10.81 -8.40
C LEU A 323 1.17 -9.46 -8.88
N ILE A 324 2.03 -8.52 -9.27
CA ILE A 324 1.61 -7.19 -9.76
C ILE A 324 0.70 -7.32 -10.99
N ASN A 325 1.12 -8.13 -11.97
CA ASN A 325 0.33 -8.41 -13.18
C ASN A 325 -1.01 -9.09 -12.91
N ARG A 326 -1.16 -9.71 -11.74
CA ARG A 326 -2.40 -10.29 -11.27
C ARG A 326 -3.22 -9.25 -10.53
N LEU A 327 -2.65 -8.53 -9.57
CA LEU A 327 -3.34 -7.52 -8.74
C LEU A 327 -4.15 -6.55 -9.59
N SER A 328 -3.62 -6.18 -10.76
CA SER A 328 -4.23 -5.26 -11.69
C SER A 328 -5.28 -5.88 -12.63
N ARG A 329 -5.48 -7.21 -12.59
CA ARG A 329 -6.59 -7.89 -13.27
C ARG A 329 -7.86 -7.69 -12.47
N GLU A 330 -8.98 -7.46 -13.17
CA GLU A 330 -10.31 -7.22 -12.59
C GLU A 330 -10.53 -5.84 -11.94
N ILE A 331 -9.52 -4.97 -11.90
CA ILE A 331 -9.73 -3.56 -11.49
C ILE A 331 -10.37 -2.80 -12.66
N ILE A 332 -11.43 -2.05 -12.37
CA ILE A 332 -12.06 -1.15 -13.34
C ILE A 332 -11.31 0.17 -13.29
N TYR A 333 -10.72 0.54 -14.43
CA TYR A 333 -9.96 1.79 -14.59
C TYR A 333 -10.80 2.85 -15.30
N ASP A 334 -10.94 4.02 -14.69
CA ASP A 334 -11.45 5.21 -15.38
C ASP A 334 -10.27 6.11 -15.79
N ALA A 335 -9.99 6.12 -17.09
CA ALA A 335 -8.95 6.93 -17.70
C ALA A 335 -9.11 8.45 -17.47
N ASN A 336 -10.32 8.93 -17.15
CA ASN A 336 -10.59 10.35 -16.93
C ASN A 336 -10.30 10.80 -15.49
N SER A 337 -10.28 9.89 -14.52
CA SER A 337 -9.97 10.16 -13.11
C SER A 337 -8.57 9.68 -12.70
N CYS A 338 -7.75 9.27 -13.66
CA CYS A 338 -6.38 8.83 -13.40
C CYS A 338 -5.46 10.01 -13.03
N HIS A 339 -5.08 10.10 -11.75
CA HIS A 339 -4.15 11.12 -11.25
C HIS A 339 -2.73 11.00 -11.82
N LEU A 340 -2.36 9.83 -12.34
CA LEU A 340 -1.05 9.59 -12.95
C LEU A 340 -1.02 9.91 -14.46
N ARG A 341 -2.13 10.36 -15.05
CA ARG A 341 -2.23 10.65 -16.48
C ARG A 341 -1.12 11.58 -16.98
N GLU A 342 -0.85 12.66 -16.26
CA GLU A 342 0.18 13.64 -16.65
C GLU A 342 1.61 13.05 -16.58
N PRO A 343 2.05 12.44 -15.45
CA PRO A 343 3.31 11.70 -15.42
C PRO A 343 3.45 10.68 -16.55
N MET A 344 2.41 9.89 -16.82
CA MET A 344 2.42 8.89 -17.88
C MET A 344 2.61 9.51 -19.26
N ARG A 345 1.90 10.61 -19.55
CA ARG A 345 2.03 11.36 -20.80
C ARG A 345 3.44 11.89 -20.99
N GLU A 346 4.03 12.49 -19.96
CA GLU A 346 5.39 13.05 -20.04
C GLU A 346 6.46 11.95 -20.25
N ILE A 347 6.32 10.80 -19.58
CA ILE A 347 7.18 9.63 -19.80
C ILE A 347 7.11 9.17 -21.26
N ASN A 348 5.90 9.06 -21.80
CA ASN A 348 5.68 8.63 -23.18
C ASN A 348 6.23 9.62 -24.21
N LEU A 349 6.06 10.92 -23.98
CA LEU A 349 6.66 11.96 -24.83
C LEU A 349 8.19 11.87 -24.81
N TYR A 350 8.78 11.77 -23.61
CA TYR A 350 10.23 11.63 -23.45
C TYR A 350 10.76 10.37 -24.15
N HIS A 351 10.14 9.21 -23.92
CA HIS A 351 10.50 7.96 -24.58
C HIS A 351 10.47 8.10 -26.11
N ASN A 352 9.38 8.66 -26.66
CA ASN A 352 9.23 8.86 -28.10
C ASN A 352 10.28 9.80 -28.68
N GLU A 353 10.66 10.87 -27.97
CA GLU A 353 11.74 11.76 -28.37
C GLU A 353 13.10 11.06 -28.38
N CYS A 354 13.40 10.28 -27.33
CA CYS A 354 14.63 9.51 -27.23
C CYS A 354 14.71 8.42 -28.30
N ALA A 355 13.61 7.68 -28.52
CA ALA A 355 13.51 6.69 -29.58
C ALA A 355 13.73 7.33 -30.97
N LYS A 356 13.15 8.50 -31.25
CA LYS A 356 13.39 9.25 -32.49
C LYS A 356 14.86 9.64 -32.64
N LYS A 357 15.49 10.20 -31.60
CA LYS A 357 16.92 10.56 -31.61
C LYS A 357 17.80 9.33 -31.86
N CYS A 358 17.52 8.22 -31.18
CA CYS A 358 18.23 6.95 -31.38
C CYS A 358 18.08 6.44 -32.81
N HIS A 359 16.86 6.47 -33.37
CA HIS A 359 16.62 6.08 -34.76
C HIS A 359 17.36 6.97 -35.76
N VAL A 360 17.41 8.29 -35.53
CA VAL A 360 18.16 9.23 -36.38
C VAL A 360 19.65 8.96 -36.29
N TRP A 361 20.19 8.79 -35.07
CA TRP A 361 21.59 8.49 -34.84
C TRP A 361 21.98 7.14 -35.45
N PHE A 362 21.17 6.11 -35.26
CA PHE A 362 21.39 4.79 -35.85
C PHE A 362 21.34 4.82 -37.38
N LYS A 363 20.41 5.59 -37.97
CA LYS A 363 20.38 5.83 -39.42
C LYS A 363 21.64 6.56 -39.89
N ALA A 364 22.10 7.58 -39.17
CA ALA A 364 23.34 8.30 -39.50
C ALA A 364 24.56 7.37 -39.41
N LEU A 365 24.68 6.60 -38.33
CA LEU A 365 25.75 5.61 -38.13
C LEU A 365 25.73 4.55 -39.25
N LYS A 366 24.55 4.01 -39.58
CA LYS A 366 24.41 3.06 -40.69
C LYS A 366 24.78 3.69 -42.03
N ARG A 367 24.38 4.94 -42.28
CA ARG A 367 24.68 5.67 -43.52
C ARG A 367 26.15 6.07 -43.62
N ASP A 368 26.82 6.42 -42.53
CA ASP A 368 28.16 7.00 -42.60
C ASP A 368 29.24 5.91 -42.48
N TYR A 369 28.97 4.83 -41.73
CA TYR A 369 29.94 3.75 -41.50
C TYR A 369 29.60 2.45 -42.25
N PHE A 370 28.32 2.10 -42.39
CA PHE A 370 27.87 0.82 -42.94
C PHE A 370 27.28 0.89 -44.36
N SER A 371 27.36 2.05 -45.02
CA SER A 371 26.84 2.24 -46.38
C SER A 371 27.82 1.80 -47.47
N SER A 372 29.12 1.81 -47.18
CA SER A 372 30.16 1.38 -48.10
C SER A 372 30.73 0.03 -47.65
N PRO A 373 30.73 -1.00 -48.50
CA PRO A 373 31.40 -2.26 -48.22
C PRO A 373 32.89 -2.08 -47.83
N TRP A 374 33.51 -1.01 -48.35
CA TRP A 374 34.91 -0.70 -48.12
C TRP A 374 35.23 -0.17 -46.73
N THR A 375 34.30 0.53 -46.06
CA THR A 375 34.51 0.95 -44.64
C THR A 375 34.48 -0.24 -43.71
N LEU A 376 33.63 -1.24 -43.99
CA LEU A 376 33.62 -2.48 -43.23
C LEU A 376 34.91 -3.28 -43.47
N ALA A 377 35.35 -3.37 -44.74
CA ALA A 377 36.61 -4.01 -45.09
C ALA A 377 37.83 -3.31 -44.47
N SER A 378 37.84 -1.98 -44.42
CA SER A 378 38.94 -1.21 -43.81
C SER A 378 38.96 -1.35 -42.28
N LEU A 379 37.80 -1.41 -41.62
CA LEU A 379 37.71 -1.73 -40.20
C LEU A 379 38.28 -3.12 -39.90
N PHE A 380 37.90 -4.13 -40.68
CA PHE A 380 38.47 -5.48 -40.54
C PHE A 380 39.98 -5.51 -40.81
N ALA A 381 40.46 -4.80 -41.83
CA ALA A 381 41.88 -4.70 -42.12
C ALA A 381 42.65 -4.02 -40.97
N ALA A 382 42.09 -2.96 -40.37
CA ALA A 382 42.68 -2.27 -39.23
C ALA A 382 42.76 -3.17 -37.99
N ILE A 383 41.67 -3.91 -37.68
CA ILE A 383 41.65 -4.89 -36.59
C ILE A 383 42.70 -5.99 -36.83
N PHE A 384 42.76 -6.52 -38.06
CA PHE A 384 43.73 -7.55 -38.43
C PHE A 384 45.18 -7.07 -38.29
N LEU A 385 45.47 -5.86 -38.78
CA LEU A 385 46.80 -5.25 -38.62
C LEU A 385 47.15 -5.04 -37.16
N LEU A 386 46.19 -4.60 -36.32
CA LEU A 386 46.41 -4.41 -34.89
C LEU A 386 46.74 -5.74 -34.18
N VAL A 387 46.02 -6.81 -34.51
CA VAL A 387 46.34 -8.17 -34.01
C VAL A 387 47.74 -8.59 -34.44
N LEU A 388 48.11 -8.39 -35.70
CA LEU A 388 49.47 -8.67 -36.18
C LEU A 388 50.52 -7.84 -35.44
N THR A 389 50.24 -6.57 -35.16
CA THR A 389 51.19 -5.71 -34.43
C THR A 389 51.36 -6.20 -32.99
N VAL A 390 50.29 -6.62 -32.32
CA VAL A 390 50.35 -7.22 -30.98
C VAL A 390 51.16 -8.52 -31.01
N CYS A 391 50.91 -9.41 -31.96
CA CYS A 391 51.67 -10.65 -32.13
C CYS A 391 53.16 -10.36 -32.40
N GLN A 392 53.47 -9.44 -33.31
CA GLN A 392 54.84 -9.04 -33.64
C GLN A 392 55.56 -8.44 -32.44
N THR A 393 54.88 -7.57 -31.68
CA THR A 393 55.41 -6.96 -30.46
C THR A 393 55.68 -8.03 -29.41
N PHE A 394 54.76 -8.99 -29.24
CA PHE A 394 54.93 -10.13 -28.34
C PHE A 394 56.15 -10.97 -28.72
N PHE A 395 56.28 -11.40 -29.98
CA PHE A 395 57.43 -12.19 -30.42
C PHE A 395 58.75 -11.42 -30.34
N SER A 396 58.75 -10.11 -30.62
CA SER A 396 59.95 -9.28 -30.49
C SER A 396 60.38 -9.13 -29.03
N ALA A 397 59.43 -8.90 -28.11
CA ALA A 397 59.71 -8.87 -26.68
C ALA A 397 60.16 -10.25 -26.17
N TYR A 398 59.52 -11.32 -26.62
CA TYR A 398 59.89 -12.69 -26.26
C TYR A 398 61.32 -13.04 -26.69
N ALA A 399 61.69 -12.69 -27.93
CA ALA A 399 63.05 -12.90 -28.43
C ALA A 399 64.10 -12.05 -27.68
N TYR A 400 63.72 -10.87 -27.17
CA TYR A 400 64.59 -10.07 -26.31
C TYR A 400 64.82 -10.71 -24.93
N PHE A 401 63.78 -11.28 -24.30
CA PHE A 401 63.89 -11.91 -22.98
C PHE A 401 64.38 -13.36 -23.03
N LYS A 402 64.26 -14.03 -24.18
CA LYS A 402 64.66 -15.43 -24.38
C LYS A 402 65.35 -15.56 -25.76
N PRO A 403 66.57 -15.02 -25.91
CA PRO A 403 67.28 -15.07 -27.18
C PRO A 403 67.52 -16.53 -27.60
N PRO A 404 67.38 -16.87 -28.89
CA PRO A 404 67.72 -18.20 -29.37
C PRO A 404 69.21 -18.45 -29.19
N ASN A 405 69.56 -19.58 -28.56
CA ASN A 405 70.95 -20.05 -28.37
C ASN A 405 71.64 -20.35 -29.71
#